data_AF-A0A271ITL0-F1
#
_entry.id   AF-A0A271ITL0-F1
#
_cell.length_a   1.000
_cell.length_b   1.000
_cell.length_c   1.000
_cell.angle_alpha   90.00
_cell.angle_beta   90.00
_cell.angle_gamma   90.00
#
_symmetry.space_group_name_H-M   'P 1'
#
loop_
_entity.id
_entity.type
_entity.pdbx_description
1 polymer ?
#
loop_
_entity_poly.entity_id
_entity_poly.type
_entity_poly.pdbx_seq_one_letter_code
_entity_poly.pdbx_strand_id
1 'polypeptide(L)'
;MSETSPVDVVYIDDQEREPARYAERLSSSGTISCRVIDPPALDELRAFMVEHRADLYLIDQDLSDKRGYLGSGLAAHIRSEAPDYPVVLVSRRTVLNEAKYGRPAEGFDDVHVVDDLILKARFNRDLERVVHTLAELAEGYASLRDRTGGSRNAALQWALAATDEEIDAVREASPPVGTAQWRPFPAARWIRHTLLAYPGPLLGPLHAAVSLGITREAFESERVQKVFAGARYAGLFAPYEGRWWRGRLLSIATKLVVEAELRGPVRTNLRIALGEDDAPLPAPVCVWDGTEGAEAVCYVLHEPVKLSHSLRYYPDARPSVMDPARVSYRAIYADDSFDEELLDSSGQDMLEQVSALPDPIADSGTQA
;
A
#
# COMPACT_ATOMS: atom_id res chain seq x y z
N MET A 1 26.99 -14.82 3.98
CA MET A 1 25.54 -14.61 3.84
C MET A 1 24.91 -15.94 4.15
N SER A 2 24.08 -16.04 5.19
CA SER A 2 23.29 -17.26 5.42
C SER A 2 22.33 -17.41 4.26
N GLU A 3 22.33 -18.56 3.58
CA GLU A 3 21.29 -18.88 2.61
C GLU A 3 19.97 -18.94 3.37
N THR A 4 19.09 -17.96 3.14
CA THR A 4 17.73 -17.99 3.66
C THR A 4 16.98 -19.09 2.91
N SER A 5 16.37 -20.02 3.64
CA SER A 5 15.52 -21.04 3.01
C SER A 5 14.39 -20.37 2.22
N PRO A 6 14.00 -20.92 1.06
CA PRO A 6 12.87 -20.39 0.31
C PRO A 6 11.57 -20.51 1.12
N VAL A 7 10.67 -19.56 0.93
CA VAL A 7 9.33 -19.54 1.54
C VAL A 7 8.49 -20.68 0.98
N ASP A 8 7.96 -21.57 1.82
CA ASP A 8 7.09 -22.67 1.38
C ASP A 8 5.66 -22.18 1.17
N VAL A 9 5.14 -22.36 -0.05
CA VAL A 9 3.82 -21.91 -0.47
C VAL A 9 3.01 -23.09 -0.98
N VAL A 10 1.84 -23.29 -0.38
CA VAL A 10 0.82 -24.20 -0.90
C VAL A 10 -0.18 -23.41 -1.72
N TYR A 11 -0.28 -23.72 -3.02
CA TYR A 11 -1.28 -23.16 -3.92
C TYR A 11 -2.41 -24.18 -4.11
N ILE A 12 -3.56 -23.84 -3.54
CA ILE A 12 -4.80 -24.60 -3.64
C ILE A 12 -5.59 -24.13 -4.86
N ASP A 13 -5.72 -24.99 -5.85
CA ASP A 13 -6.42 -24.72 -7.11
C ASP A 13 -6.97 -26.05 -7.64
N ASP A 14 -8.15 -26.05 -8.26
CA ASP A 14 -8.79 -27.25 -8.78
C ASP A 14 -8.44 -27.54 -10.25
N GLN A 15 -7.68 -26.65 -10.90
CA GLN A 15 -7.16 -26.84 -12.25
C GLN A 15 -5.74 -27.42 -12.22
N GLU A 16 -5.38 -28.21 -13.23
CA GLU A 16 -4.04 -28.84 -13.25
C GLU A 16 -2.97 -27.94 -13.89
N ARG A 17 -3.28 -27.31 -15.03
CA ARG A 17 -2.26 -26.74 -15.93
C ARG A 17 -1.86 -25.31 -15.56
N GLU A 18 -2.85 -24.44 -15.34
CA GLU A 18 -2.61 -23.02 -15.07
C GLU A 18 -1.84 -22.80 -13.75
N PRO A 19 -2.28 -23.33 -12.60
CA PRO A 19 -1.58 -23.13 -11.33
C PRO A 19 -0.19 -23.79 -11.32
N ALA A 20 0.01 -24.93 -11.99
CA ALA A 20 1.33 -25.56 -12.09
C ALA A 20 2.35 -24.63 -12.79
N ARG A 21 1.92 -23.94 -13.85
CA ARG A 21 2.75 -22.93 -14.52
C ARG A 21 3.07 -21.73 -13.62
N TYR A 22 2.13 -21.29 -12.79
CA TYR A 22 2.40 -20.21 -11.82
C TYR A 22 3.35 -20.67 -10.72
N ALA A 23 3.15 -21.87 -10.17
CA ALA A 23 4.01 -22.46 -9.15
C ALA A 23 5.45 -22.67 -9.65
N GLU A 24 5.64 -23.15 -10.89
CA GLU A 24 6.96 -23.27 -11.52
C GLU A 24 7.65 -21.91 -11.62
N ARG A 25 6.92 -20.88 -12.07
CA ARG A 25 7.48 -19.52 -12.20
C ARG A 25 7.82 -18.88 -10.86
N LEU A 26 6.97 -19.03 -9.85
CA LEU A 26 7.30 -18.61 -8.49
C LEU A 26 8.55 -19.32 -7.99
N SER A 27 8.63 -20.63 -8.22
CA SER A 27 9.77 -21.45 -7.79
C SER A 27 11.08 -21.10 -8.50
N SER A 28 11.00 -20.67 -9.76
CA SER A 28 12.18 -20.23 -10.53
C SER A 28 12.86 -18.97 -9.98
N SER A 29 12.18 -18.22 -9.09
CA SER A 29 12.80 -17.06 -8.42
C SER A 29 13.87 -17.45 -7.41
N GLY A 30 13.85 -18.68 -6.89
CA GLY A 30 14.71 -19.14 -5.78
C GLY A 30 14.28 -18.63 -4.40
N THR A 31 13.40 -17.63 -4.32
CA THR A 31 12.88 -17.07 -3.05
C THR A 31 11.68 -17.86 -2.53
N ILE A 32 10.87 -18.42 -3.43
CA ILE A 32 9.64 -19.15 -3.10
C ILE A 32 9.79 -20.60 -3.55
N SER A 33 9.28 -21.54 -2.76
CA SER A 33 9.03 -22.91 -3.16
C SER A 33 7.52 -23.10 -3.22
N CYS A 34 6.93 -23.27 -4.40
CA CYS A 34 5.48 -23.34 -4.55
C CYS A 34 5.03 -24.71 -5.07
N ARG A 35 4.08 -25.32 -4.37
CA ARG A 35 3.45 -26.59 -4.76
C ARG A 35 1.94 -26.41 -4.94
N VAL A 36 1.41 -27.03 -6.00
CA VAL A 36 -0.02 -27.03 -6.28
C VAL A 36 -0.66 -28.25 -5.66
N ILE A 37 -1.77 -28.06 -4.95
CA ILE A 37 -2.51 -29.13 -4.29
C ILE A 37 -4.00 -28.96 -4.58
N ASP A 38 -4.69 -30.07 -4.81
CA ASP A 38 -6.15 -30.06 -4.97
C ASP A 38 -6.83 -29.54 -3.68
N PRO A 39 -7.94 -28.81 -3.80
CA PRO A 39 -8.68 -28.31 -2.64
C PRO A 39 -9.17 -29.46 -1.75
N PRO A 40 -9.03 -29.37 -0.41
CA PRO A 40 -9.49 -30.42 0.51
C PRO A 40 -11.02 -30.43 0.66
N ALA A 41 -11.58 -31.51 1.21
CA ALA A 41 -12.90 -31.43 1.80
C ALA A 41 -12.82 -30.57 3.09
N LEU A 42 -13.86 -29.79 3.40
CA LEU A 42 -13.80 -28.83 4.52
C LEU A 42 -13.70 -29.53 5.89
N ASP A 43 -14.27 -30.73 6.02
CA ASP A 43 -14.16 -31.58 7.20
C ASP A 43 -12.78 -32.26 7.36
N GLU A 44 -11.99 -32.31 6.28
CA GLU A 44 -10.62 -32.85 6.27
C GLU A 44 -9.56 -31.76 6.41
N LEU A 45 -9.94 -30.48 6.48
CA LEU A 45 -9.01 -29.35 6.41
C LEU A 45 -7.89 -29.41 7.45
N ARG A 46 -8.19 -29.83 8.68
CA ARG A 46 -7.17 -29.94 9.72
C ARG A 46 -6.09 -30.96 9.36
N ALA A 47 -6.47 -32.11 8.85
CA ALA A 47 -5.52 -33.14 8.41
C ALA A 47 -4.70 -32.63 7.23
N PHE A 48 -5.37 -31.98 6.26
CA PHE A 48 -4.74 -31.33 5.13
C PHE A 48 -3.65 -30.32 5.56
N MET A 49 -3.93 -29.46 6.53
CA MET A 49 -2.96 -28.45 6.99
C MET A 49 -1.77 -29.04 7.76
N VAL A 50 -1.96 -30.19 8.40
CA VAL A 50 -0.85 -30.93 9.06
C VAL A 50 0.05 -31.56 8.00
N GLU A 51 -0.52 -32.18 6.97
CA GLU A 51 0.23 -32.81 5.87
C GLU A 51 0.91 -31.79 4.96
N HIS A 52 0.20 -30.69 4.67
CA HIS A 52 0.63 -29.64 3.75
C HIS A 52 0.91 -28.34 4.49
N ARG A 53 1.66 -28.44 5.58
CA ARG A 53 2.15 -27.26 6.30
C ARG A 53 2.95 -26.38 5.34
N ALA A 54 2.68 -25.08 5.37
CA ALA A 54 3.32 -24.06 4.55
C ALA A 54 3.53 -22.77 5.36
N ASP A 55 4.34 -21.86 4.84
CA ASP A 55 4.49 -20.51 5.38
C ASP A 55 3.36 -19.58 4.92
N LEU A 56 2.77 -19.87 3.75
CA LEU A 56 1.67 -19.11 3.15
C LEU A 56 0.76 -20.03 2.32
N TYR A 57 -0.55 -19.74 2.33
CA TYR A 57 -1.54 -20.41 1.48
C TYR A 57 -2.03 -19.48 0.37
N LEU A 58 -1.81 -19.87 -0.89
CA LEU A 58 -2.46 -19.28 -2.06
C LEU A 58 -3.72 -20.09 -2.36
N ILE A 59 -4.84 -19.43 -2.62
CA ILE A 59 -6.11 -20.11 -2.88
C ILE A 59 -6.76 -19.51 -4.11
N ASP A 60 -7.06 -20.34 -5.11
CA ASP A 60 -7.88 -19.88 -6.23
C ASP A 60 -9.28 -19.50 -5.74
N GLN A 61 -9.80 -18.38 -6.24
CA GLN A 61 -11.12 -17.90 -5.82
C GLN A 61 -12.26 -18.81 -6.31
N ASP A 62 -12.10 -19.46 -7.46
CA ASP A 62 -13.11 -20.31 -8.08
C ASP A 62 -12.68 -21.77 -7.99
N LEU A 63 -13.12 -22.45 -6.91
CA LEU A 63 -12.89 -23.88 -6.66
C LEU A 63 -14.15 -24.72 -6.95
N SER A 64 -15.07 -24.15 -7.75
CA SER A 64 -16.40 -24.71 -7.93
C SER A 64 -16.41 -25.96 -8.81
N ASP A 65 -15.43 -26.14 -9.69
CA ASP A 65 -15.39 -27.24 -10.66
C ASP A 65 -15.22 -28.61 -9.96
N LYS A 66 -14.37 -28.70 -8.92
CA LYS A 66 -14.15 -29.96 -8.19
C LYS A 66 -14.91 -30.08 -6.87
N ARG A 67 -15.08 -28.99 -6.12
CA ARG A 67 -15.59 -29.05 -4.74
C ARG A 67 -16.92 -28.34 -4.52
N GLY A 68 -17.37 -27.51 -5.46
CA GLY A 68 -18.63 -26.78 -5.34
C GLY A 68 -18.63 -25.69 -4.26
N TYR A 69 -17.46 -25.20 -3.85
CA TYR A 69 -17.33 -24.05 -2.94
C TYR A 69 -16.36 -23.00 -3.50
N LEU A 70 -16.42 -21.77 -2.97
CA LEU A 70 -15.52 -20.67 -3.36
C LEU A 70 -14.26 -20.65 -2.50
N GLY A 71 -13.15 -20.14 -3.05
CA GLY A 71 -11.88 -19.98 -2.36
C GLY A 71 -11.97 -19.12 -1.10
N SER A 72 -12.82 -18.08 -1.10
CA SER A 72 -13.08 -17.26 0.09
C SER A 72 -13.65 -18.06 1.26
N GLY A 73 -14.50 -19.07 0.99
CA GLY A 73 -15.01 -19.98 2.01
C GLY A 73 -13.89 -20.83 2.62
N LEU A 74 -13.03 -21.41 1.78
CA LEU A 74 -11.86 -22.16 2.25
C LEU A 74 -10.89 -21.27 3.04
N ALA A 75 -10.66 -20.04 2.60
CA ALA A 75 -9.83 -19.05 3.31
C ALA A 75 -10.34 -18.78 4.73
N ALA A 76 -11.67 -18.64 4.90
CA ALA A 76 -12.29 -18.47 6.21
C ALA A 76 -12.06 -19.68 7.13
N HIS A 77 -12.16 -20.90 6.59
CA HIS A 77 -11.88 -22.12 7.36
C HIS A 77 -10.39 -22.22 7.73
N ILE A 78 -9.46 -21.93 6.81
CA ILE A 78 -8.02 -21.89 7.09
C ILE A 78 -7.71 -20.86 8.16
N ARG A 79 -8.30 -19.66 8.08
CA ARG A 79 -8.14 -18.60 9.09
C ARG A 79 -8.62 -19.05 10.47
N SER A 80 -9.66 -19.88 10.55
CA SER A 80 -10.15 -20.40 11.85
C SER A 80 -9.20 -21.45 12.44
N GLU A 81 -8.60 -22.30 11.60
CA GLU A 81 -7.73 -23.39 12.06
C GLU A 81 -6.29 -22.92 12.30
N ALA A 82 -5.79 -21.99 11.50
CA ALA A 82 -4.45 -21.42 11.59
C ALA A 82 -4.48 -19.89 11.45
N PRO A 83 -4.94 -19.18 12.49
CA PRO A 83 -5.16 -17.73 12.44
C PRO A 83 -3.91 -16.92 12.16
N ASP A 84 -2.74 -17.48 12.41
CA ASP A 84 -1.45 -16.78 12.33
C ASP A 84 -0.67 -17.05 11.03
N TYR A 85 -1.30 -17.64 10.03
CA TYR A 85 -0.70 -17.87 8.72
C TYR A 85 -1.33 -16.97 7.66
N PRO A 86 -0.54 -16.42 6.72
CA PRO A 86 -1.07 -15.60 5.65
C PRO A 86 -1.88 -16.43 4.66
N VAL A 87 -3.00 -15.87 4.21
CA VAL A 87 -3.89 -16.44 3.21
C VAL A 87 -4.12 -15.42 2.11
N VAL A 88 -3.81 -15.79 0.87
CA VAL A 88 -3.90 -14.90 -0.29
C VAL A 88 -4.81 -15.53 -1.33
N LEU A 89 -5.78 -14.76 -1.82
CA LEU A 89 -6.64 -15.19 -2.92
C LEU A 89 -5.98 -14.92 -4.27
N VAL A 90 -6.17 -15.84 -5.20
CA VAL A 90 -5.80 -15.72 -6.60
C VAL A 90 -7.08 -15.68 -7.42
N SER A 91 -7.25 -14.65 -8.25
CA SER A 91 -8.51 -14.50 -9.01
C SER A 91 -8.32 -13.85 -10.38
N ARG A 92 -9.36 -13.89 -11.21
CA ARG A 92 -9.45 -13.14 -12.47
C ARG A 92 -10.30 -11.89 -12.25
N ARG A 93 -10.01 -10.83 -13.00
CA ARG A 93 -10.78 -9.58 -12.90
C ARG A 93 -12.27 -9.78 -13.21
N THR A 94 -12.60 -10.69 -14.13
CA THR A 94 -13.99 -11.02 -14.50
C THR A 94 -14.76 -11.58 -13.32
N VAL A 95 -14.18 -12.51 -12.56
CA VAL A 95 -14.80 -13.12 -11.37
C VAL A 95 -15.06 -12.08 -10.29
N LEU A 96 -14.14 -11.14 -10.09
CA LEU A 96 -14.31 -10.06 -9.10
C LEU A 96 -15.37 -9.04 -9.53
N ASN A 97 -15.42 -8.70 -10.82
CA ASN A 97 -16.40 -7.75 -11.34
C ASN A 97 -17.83 -8.33 -11.35
N GLU A 98 -17.97 -9.63 -11.61
CA GLU A 98 -19.26 -10.33 -11.56
C GLU A 98 -19.78 -10.48 -10.12
N ALA A 99 -18.87 -10.51 -9.13
CA ALA A 99 -19.22 -10.68 -7.73
C ALA A 99 -19.86 -9.45 -7.06
N LYS A 100 -19.68 -8.21 -7.58
CA LYS A 100 -20.44 -7.00 -7.21
C LYS A 100 -19.90 -5.75 -7.95
N TYR A 101 -20.80 -5.06 -8.65
CA TYR A 101 -20.73 -3.68 -9.17
C TYR A 101 -19.49 -2.82 -8.83
N GLY A 102 -18.63 -2.60 -9.83
CA GLY A 102 -18.06 -1.28 -10.19
C GLY A 102 -17.07 -0.56 -9.26
N ARG A 103 -16.97 -0.87 -7.97
CA ARG A 103 -15.99 -0.25 -7.07
C ARG A 103 -14.80 -1.19 -6.82
N PRO A 104 -13.54 -0.70 -6.90
CA PRO A 104 -12.38 -1.51 -6.59
C PRO A 104 -12.40 -1.93 -5.10
N ALA A 105 -12.53 -3.23 -4.86
CA ALA A 105 -12.12 -3.95 -3.63
C ALA A 105 -12.76 -3.59 -2.27
N GLU A 106 -13.47 -2.49 -2.09
CA GLU A 106 -14.05 -2.12 -0.78
C GLU A 106 -15.33 -2.89 -0.41
N GLY A 107 -15.97 -3.56 -1.38
CA GLY A 107 -17.28 -4.22 -1.20
C GLY A 107 -17.24 -5.75 -0.96
N PHE A 108 -16.07 -6.36 -0.82
CA PHE A 108 -15.99 -7.73 -0.30
C PHE A 108 -15.98 -7.65 1.23
N ASP A 109 -17.15 -7.78 1.86
CA ASP A 109 -17.28 -7.93 3.31
C ASP A 109 -16.47 -9.16 3.83
N ASP A 110 -16.15 -10.11 2.95
CA ASP A 110 -15.26 -11.26 3.23
C ASP A 110 -13.76 -10.94 3.09
N VAL A 111 -13.34 -9.73 2.71
CA VAL A 111 -11.92 -9.31 2.72
C VAL A 111 -11.33 -9.39 4.12
N HIS A 112 -12.14 -9.53 5.17
CA HIS A 112 -11.68 -9.73 6.54
C HIS A 112 -11.01 -11.08 6.81
N VAL A 113 -11.12 -12.09 5.93
CA VAL A 113 -10.48 -13.41 6.15
C VAL A 113 -9.15 -13.59 5.42
N VAL A 114 -8.89 -12.76 4.40
CA VAL A 114 -7.72 -12.84 3.52
C VAL A 114 -6.78 -11.67 3.72
N ASP A 115 -5.50 -11.89 3.44
CA ASP A 115 -4.44 -10.90 3.57
C ASP A 115 -4.24 -10.10 2.30
N ASP A 116 -4.37 -10.75 1.14
CA ASP A 116 -4.17 -10.13 -0.16
C ASP A 116 -4.99 -10.81 -1.26
N LEU A 117 -5.13 -10.11 -2.38
CA LEU A 117 -5.80 -10.57 -3.60
C LEU A 117 -4.89 -10.31 -4.81
N ILE A 118 -4.38 -11.40 -5.39
CA ILE A 118 -3.50 -11.34 -6.55
C ILE A 118 -4.29 -11.72 -7.80
N LEU A 119 -4.36 -10.80 -8.76
CA LEU A 119 -4.94 -11.12 -10.06
C LEU A 119 -4.03 -12.06 -10.84
N LYS A 120 -4.58 -13.12 -11.45
CA LYS A 120 -3.83 -14.09 -12.28
C LYS A 120 -2.98 -13.41 -13.37
N ALA A 121 -3.45 -12.28 -13.92
CA ALA A 121 -2.69 -11.50 -14.90
C ALA A 121 -1.37 -10.93 -14.34
N ARG A 122 -1.25 -10.68 -13.03
CA ARG A 122 -0.02 -10.15 -12.41
C ARG A 122 1.13 -11.13 -12.44
N PHE A 123 0.88 -12.43 -12.31
CA PHE A 123 1.94 -13.44 -12.46
C PHE A 123 2.65 -13.29 -13.82
N ASN A 124 1.93 -12.89 -14.87
CA ASN A 124 2.51 -12.68 -16.21
C ASN A 124 3.17 -11.31 -16.40
N ARG A 125 2.63 -10.27 -15.77
CA ARG A 125 3.07 -8.88 -16.00
C ARG A 125 4.16 -8.41 -15.06
N ASP A 126 4.14 -8.87 -13.81
CA ASP A 126 4.98 -8.36 -12.73
C ASP A 126 5.23 -9.48 -11.70
N LEU A 127 5.95 -10.52 -12.15
CA LEU A 127 6.26 -11.69 -11.31
C LEU A 127 7.14 -11.30 -10.11
N GLU A 128 8.08 -10.37 -10.31
CA GLU A 128 8.99 -9.91 -9.26
C GLU A 128 8.21 -9.28 -8.09
N ARG A 129 7.25 -8.38 -8.36
CA ARG A 129 6.40 -7.82 -7.32
C ARG A 129 5.54 -8.89 -6.63
N VAL A 130 5.04 -9.87 -7.37
CA VAL A 130 4.28 -11.00 -6.77
C VAL A 130 5.16 -11.79 -5.82
N VAL A 131 6.38 -12.16 -6.24
CA VAL A 131 7.34 -12.89 -5.40
C VAL A 131 7.68 -12.07 -4.15
N HIS A 132 8.01 -10.79 -4.31
CA HIS A 132 8.28 -9.87 -3.19
C HIS A 132 7.11 -9.83 -2.20
N THR A 133 5.88 -9.66 -2.70
CA THR A 133 4.68 -9.55 -1.87
C THR A 133 4.43 -10.82 -1.04
N LEU A 134 4.58 -11.99 -1.66
CA LEU A 134 4.37 -13.27 -0.97
C LEU A 134 5.47 -13.56 0.06
N ALA A 135 6.72 -13.24 -0.27
CA ALA A 135 7.84 -13.39 0.66
C ALA A 135 7.68 -12.49 1.90
N GLU A 136 7.42 -11.19 1.69
CA GLU A 136 7.17 -10.24 2.77
C GLU A 136 5.98 -10.64 3.66
N LEU A 137 4.92 -11.20 3.07
CA LEU A 137 3.80 -11.73 3.84
C LEU A 137 4.22 -12.91 4.72
N ALA A 138 4.85 -13.92 4.14
CA ALA A 138 5.28 -15.10 4.88
C ALA A 138 6.27 -14.75 6.00
N GLU A 139 7.30 -13.98 5.69
CA GLU A 139 8.33 -13.56 6.64
C GLU A 139 7.76 -12.65 7.73
N GLY A 140 6.89 -11.71 7.36
CA GLY A 140 6.23 -10.82 8.31
C GLY A 140 5.34 -11.60 9.27
N TYR A 141 4.54 -12.54 8.79
CA TYR A 141 3.72 -13.38 9.67
C TYR A 141 4.56 -14.29 10.57
N ALA A 142 5.62 -14.92 10.06
CA ALA A 142 6.55 -15.69 10.86
C ALA A 142 7.17 -14.84 11.99
N SER A 143 7.67 -13.67 11.63
CA SER A 143 8.22 -12.67 12.54
C SER A 143 7.25 -12.26 13.64
N LEU A 144 5.96 -12.10 13.31
CA LEU A 144 4.94 -11.74 14.28
C LEU A 144 4.56 -12.89 15.23
N ARG A 145 4.56 -14.14 14.74
CA ARG A 145 4.28 -15.34 15.56
C ARG A 145 5.33 -15.53 16.65
N ASP A 146 6.59 -15.30 16.32
CA ASP A 146 7.71 -15.48 17.24
C ASP A 146 7.72 -14.46 18.41
N ARG A 147 6.87 -13.43 18.35
CA ARG A 147 6.82 -12.33 19.34
C ARG A 147 5.55 -12.26 20.18
N THR A 148 4.81 -13.36 20.28
CA THR A 148 3.55 -13.43 21.04
C THR A 148 3.68 -13.23 22.56
N GLY A 149 4.91 -13.22 23.11
CA GLY A 149 5.18 -13.16 24.56
C GLY A 149 5.56 -11.80 25.18
N GLY A 150 5.47 -10.68 24.44
CA GLY A 150 5.97 -9.36 24.89
C GLY A 150 4.94 -8.24 25.07
N SER A 151 5.42 -7.06 25.48
CA SER A 151 4.63 -5.82 25.42
C SER A 151 4.24 -5.52 23.98
N ARG A 152 2.96 -5.22 23.73
CA ARG A 152 2.47 -4.94 22.37
C ARG A 152 3.12 -3.74 21.73
N ASN A 153 3.39 -2.69 22.50
CA ASN A 153 4.06 -1.51 21.99
C ASN A 153 5.49 -1.85 21.57
N ALA A 154 6.20 -2.67 22.35
CA ALA A 154 7.53 -3.14 21.99
C ALA A 154 7.50 -4.05 20.75
N ALA A 155 6.48 -4.92 20.63
CA ALA A 155 6.29 -5.77 19.45
C ALA A 155 6.00 -4.94 18.19
N LEU A 156 5.11 -3.94 18.29
CA LEU A 156 4.79 -3.04 17.18
C LEU A 156 5.96 -2.14 16.80
N GLN A 157 6.62 -1.52 17.77
CA GLN A 157 7.81 -0.69 17.54
C GLN A 157 8.91 -1.49 16.84
N TRP A 158 9.15 -2.72 17.29
CA TRP A 158 10.07 -3.64 16.62
C TRP A 158 9.61 -3.98 15.20
N ALA A 159 8.34 -4.36 15.04
CA ALA A 159 7.79 -4.75 13.74
C ALA A 159 7.93 -3.62 12.71
N LEU A 160 7.81 -2.36 13.14
CA LEU A 160 7.93 -1.19 12.28
C LEU A 160 9.38 -0.67 12.15
N ALA A 161 10.33 -1.22 12.91
CA ALA A 161 11.66 -0.64 13.09
C ALA A 161 11.60 0.87 13.44
N ALA A 162 10.65 1.23 14.29
CA ALA A 162 10.31 2.61 14.65
C ALA A 162 11.11 3.11 15.87
N THR A 163 11.43 4.39 15.91
CA THR A 163 11.91 5.07 17.13
C THR A 163 10.77 5.32 18.12
N ASP A 164 11.09 5.81 19.31
CA ASP A 164 10.09 6.16 20.33
C ASP A 164 9.14 7.27 19.82
N GLU A 165 9.67 8.29 19.14
CA GLU A 165 8.86 9.37 18.58
C GLU A 165 7.95 8.90 17.43
N GLU A 166 8.46 7.98 16.62
CA GLU A 166 7.69 7.41 15.50
C GLU A 166 6.56 6.52 15.99
N ILE A 167 6.79 5.73 17.05
CA ILE A 167 5.75 4.87 17.59
C ILE A 167 4.59 5.68 18.17
N ASP A 168 4.86 6.87 18.74
CA ASP A 168 3.81 7.72 19.28
C ASP A 168 2.91 8.26 18.15
N ALA A 169 3.47 8.71 17.03
CA ALA A 169 2.69 9.10 15.85
C ALA A 169 1.86 7.94 15.27
N VAL A 170 2.44 6.73 15.26
CA VAL A 170 1.77 5.51 14.80
C VAL A 170 0.62 5.11 15.74
N ARG A 171 0.72 5.37 17.04
CA ARG A 171 -0.32 5.04 18.02
C ARG A 171 -1.57 5.88 17.88
N GLU A 172 -1.44 7.11 17.39
CA GLU A 172 -2.60 7.96 17.09
C GLU A 172 -3.49 7.31 16.01
N ALA A 173 -2.92 6.47 15.13
CA ALA A 173 -3.66 5.70 14.12
C ALA A 173 -4.43 4.49 14.68
N SER A 174 -4.58 4.44 16.02
CA SER A 174 -5.36 3.46 16.75
C SER A 174 -5.08 2.02 16.31
N PRO A 175 -3.81 1.55 16.40
CA PRO A 175 -3.50 0.16 16.09
C PRO A 175 -4.39 -0.79 16.90
N PRO A 176 -4.62 -2.03 16.42
CA PRO A 176 -5.41 -3.05 17.12
C PRO A 176 -4.63 -3.62 18.30
N VAL A 177 -4.10 -2.74 19.15
CA VAL A 177 -3.26 -3.03 20.32
C VAL A 177 -4.03 -2.93 21.64
N GLY A 178 -5.37 -2.86 21.63
CA GLY A 178 -6.31 -2.65 22.77
C GLY A 178 -6.01 -3.37 24.11
N THR A 179 -6.94 -4.10 24.73
CA THR A 179 -6.66 -4.85 25.98
C THR A 179 -6.36 -6.35 25.74
N ALA A 180 -6.64 -6.88 24.54
CA ALA A 180 -6.51 -8.31 24.20
C ALA A 180 -5.17 -8.70 23.55
N GLN A 181 -4.61 -9.86 23.93
CA GLN A 181 -3.30 -10.42 23.54
C GLN A 181 -2.85 -10.10 22.10
N TRP A 182 -1.53 -9.87 21.90
CA TRP A 182 -0.95 -9.67 20.56
C TRP A 182 -1.32 -10.83 19.63
N ARG A 183 -1.88 -10.51 18.46
CA ARG A 183 -2.27 -11.50 17.45
C ARG A 183 -1.65 -11.12 16.09
N PRO A 184 -0.88 -12.01 15.45
CA PRO A 184 -0.27 -11.80 14.14
C PRO A 184 -1.23 -11.25 13.08
N PHE A 185 -2.40 -11.87 12.90
CA PHE A 185 -3.33 -11.48 11.83
C PHE A 185 -3.87 -10.05 11.94
N PRO A 186 -4.51 -9.62 13.06
CA PRO A 186 -4.94 -8.23 13.21
C PRO A 186 -3.80 -7.22 13.08
N ALA A 187 -2.61 -7.54 13.61
CA ALA A 187 -1.45 -6.66 13.52
C ALA A 187 -0.95 -6.52 12.07
N ALA A 188 -0.73 -7.63 11.36
CA ALA A 188 -0.32 -7.62 9.97
C ALA A 188 -1.33 -6.88 9.09
N ARG A 189 -2.62 -7.14 9.29
CA ARG A 189 -3.68 -6.45 8.56
C ARG A 189 -3.64 -4.95 8.77
N TRP A 190 -3.54 -4.48 10.01
CA TRP A 190 -3.49 -3.05 10.30
C TRP A 190 -2.22 -2.38 9.74
N ILE A 191 -1.05 -3.03 9.86
CA ILE A 191 0.19 -2.48 9.29
C ILE A 191 0.00 -2.29 7.77
N ARG A 192 -0.50 -3.30 7.06
CA ARG A 192 -0.61 -3.26 5.60
C ARG A 192 -1.74 -2.38 5.08
N HIS A 193 -2.93 -2.52 5.65
CA HIS A 193 -4.16 -1.91 5.13
C HIS A 193 -4.52 -0.59 5.82
N THR A 194 -3.75 -0.17 6.81
CA THR A 194 -3.92 1.15 7.45
C THR A 194 -2.64 1.95 7.41
N LEU A 195 -1.56 1.46 8.03
CA LEU A 195 -0.33 2.24 8.15
C LEU A 195 0.41 2.42 6.81
N LEU A 196 0.51 1.36 6.00
CA LEU A 196 1.23 1.39 4.72
C LEU A 196 0.37 1.83 3.53
N ALA A 197 -0.95 1.72 3.66
CA ALA A 197 -1.93 2.05 2.62
C ALA A 197 -2.16 3.56 2.50
N TYR A 198 -2.19 4.27 3.62
CA TYR A 198 -2.52 5.70 3.65
C TYR A 198 -1.30 6.56 3.93
N PRO A 199 -1.17 7.73 3.26
CA PRO A 199 -0.15 8.70 3.62
C PRO A 199 -0.37 9.21 5.05
N GLY A 200 0.70 9.32 5.83
CA GLY A 200 0.66 9.81 7.21
C GLY A 200 2.05 9.76 7.86
N PRO A 201 2.27 8.91 8.89
CA PRO A 201 3.62 8.68 9.43
C PRO A 201 4.59 8.11 8.38
N LEU A 202 4.07 7.27 7.49
CA LEU A 202 4.78 6.71 6.34
C LEU A 202 4.25 7.34 5.05
N LEU A 203 5.16 7.66 4.13
CA LEU A 203 4.83 8.24 2.83
C LEU A 203 5.27 7.30 1.71
N GLY A 204 4.42 7.16 0.68
CA GLY A 204 4.81 6.56 -0.60
C GLY A 204 5.65 7.53 -1.44
N PRO A 205 6.24 7.08 -2.56
CA PRO A 205 7.19 7.87 -3.36
C PRO A 205 6.65 9.25 -3.76
N LEU A 206 5.41 9.32 -4.26
CA LEU A 206 4.80 10.56 -4.71
C LEU A 206 4.52 11.53 -3.54
N HIS A 207 3.97 11.04 -2.43
CA HIS A 207 3.70 11.86 -1.25
C HIS A 207 4.99 12.36 -0.58
N ALA A 208 6.03 11.53 -0.56
CA ALA A 208 7.37 11.91 -0.11
C ALA A 208 7.95 13.02 -1.00
N ALA A 209 7.89 12.86 -2.32
CA ALA A 209 8.37 13.85 -3.28
C ALA A 209 7.67 15.20 -3.11
N VAL A 210 6.33 15.21 -3.05
CA VAL A 210 5.53 16.43 -2.85
C VAL A 210 5.82 17.07 -1.48
N SER A 211 5.98 16.28 -0.41
CA SER A 211 6.33 16.79 0.92
C SER A 211 7.70 17.46 0.96
N LEU A 212 8.62 17.01 0.10
CA LEU A 212 9.96 17.56 -0.08
C LEU A 212 10.01 18.71 -1.11
N GLY A 213 8.90 18.95 -1.83
CA GLY A 213 8.80 19.98 -2.86
C GLY A 213 9.58 19.67 -4.14
N ILE A 214 9.75 18.40 -4.49
CA ILE A 214 10.39 17.95 -5.73
C ILE A 214 9.45 17.06 -6.55
N THR A 215 9.73 16.86 -7.85
CA THR A 215 9.00 15.87 -8.63
C THR A 215 9.29 14.44 -8.15
N ARG A 216 8.42 13.50 -8.52
CA ARG A 216 8.60 12.09 -8.23
C ARG A 216 9.89 11.54 -8.84
N GLU A 217 10.17 11.90 -10.08
CA GLU A 217 11.35 11.45 -10.83
C GLU A 217 12.63 11.94 -10.15
N ALA A 218 12.65 13.19 -9.68
CA ALA A 218 13.76 13.72 -8.91
C ALA A 218 13.93 12.96 -7.59
N PHE A 219 12.84 12.66 -6.89
CA PHE A 219 12.88 11.88 -5.66
C PHE A 219 13.42 10.46 -5.88
N GLU A 220 13.01 9.80 -6.96
CA GLU A 220 13.41 8.42 -7.31
C GLU A 220 14.84 8.34 -7.87
N SER A 221 15.49 9.47 -8.16
CA SER A 221 16.89 9.48 -8.61
C SER A 221 17.84 8.89 -7.55
N GLU A 222 18.87 8.15 -8.00
CA GLU A 222 19.84 7.48 -7.12
C GLU A 222 20.47 8.46 -6.12
N ARG A 223 20.79 9.68 -6.58
CA ARG A 223 21.39 10.73 -5.76
C ARG A 223 20.49 11.11 -4.59
N VAL A 224 19.21 11.39 -4.84
CA VAL A 224 18.25 11.75 -3.79
C VAL A 224 17.95 10.55 -2.90
N GLN A 225 17.80 9.36 -3.46
CA GLN A 225 17.60 8.13 -2.70
C GLN A 225 18.76 7.83 -1.73
N LYS A 226 20.01 8.08 -2.14
CA LYS A 226 21.18 7.92 -1.28
C LYS A 226 21.15 8.88 -0.08
N VAL A 227 20.74 10.13 -0.29
CA VAL A 227 20.60 11.13 0.77
C VAL A 227 19.52 10.71 1.79
N PHE A 228 18.38 10.22 1.30
CA PHE A 228 17.24 9.85 2.13
C PHE A 228 17.20 8.36 2.53
N ALA A 229 18.29 7.61 2.32
CA ALA A 229 18.34 6.18 2.63
C ALA A 229 18.00 5.88 4.10
N GLY A 230 18.44 6.72 5.04
CA GLY A 230 18.15 6.57 6.47
C GLY A 230 16.68 6.82 6.86
N ALA A 231 15.89 7.42 5.97
CA ALA A 231 14.46 7.63 6.18
C ALA A 231 13.59 6.48 5.63
N ARG A 232 14.16 5.57 4.84
CA ARG A 232 13.41 4.47 4.23
C ARG A 232 12.90 3.52 5.32
N TYR A 233 11.62 3.15 5.20
CA TYR A 233 10.99 2.15 6.05
C TYR A 233 11.57 0.77 5.73
N ALA A 234 11.99 0.06 6.78
CA ALA A 234 12.58 -1.28 6.72
C ALA A 234 11.92 -2.23 7.73
N GLY A 235 10.72 -1.88 8.20
CA GLY A 235 9.92 -2.76 9.04
C GLY A 235 9.22 -3.85 8.24
N LEU A 236 8.46 -4.70 8.92
CA LEU A 236 7.71 -5.80 8.32
C LEU A 236 6.75 -5.30 7.24
N PHE A 237 6.58 -6.15 6.21
CA PHE A 237 5.71 -5.89 5.06
C PHE A 237 6.14 -4.67 4.25
N ALA A 238 7.44 -4.40 4.16
CA ALA A 238 7.95 -3.26 3.41
C ALA A 238 7.53 -3.39 1.93
N PRO A 239 6.77 -2.43 1.38
CA PRO A 239 6.28 -2.56 0.02
C PRO A 239 7.43 -2.42 -0.97
N TYR A 240 7.29 -3.07 -2.13
CA TYR A 240 8.29 -3.08 -3.18
C TYR A 240 8.71 -1.66 -3.63
N GLU A 241 7.72 -0.77 -3.83
CA GLU A 241 8.00 0.63 -4.19
C GLU A 241 8.59 1.48 -3.06
N GLY A 242 8.67 0.94 -1.84
CA GLY A 242 9.20 1.62 -0.66
C GLY A 242 8.19 2.51 0.06
N ARG A 243 8.50 2.78 1.33
CA ARG A 243 7.89 3.83 2.15
C ARG A 243 8.99 4.56 2.88
N TRP A 244 8.72 5.78 3.33
CA TRP A 244 9.65 6.57 4.10
C TRP A 244 8.96 7.16 5.32
N TRP A 245 9.66 7.16 6.45
CA TRP A 245 9.24 7.86 7.65
C TRP A 245 9.22 9.37 7.38
N ARG A 246 8.04 9.98 7.45
CA ARG A 246 7.85 11.41 7.25
C ARG A 246 8.76 12.23 8.16
N GLY A 247 8.82 11.88 9.44
CA GLY A 247 9.65 12.56 10.43
C GLY A 247 11.14 12.55 10.04
N ARG A 248 11.67 11.37 9.65
CA ARG A 248 13.07 11.24 9.20
C ARG A 248 13.32 12.01 7.91
N LEU A 249 12.42 11.94 6.92
CA LEU A 249 12.53 12.70 5.67
C LEU A 249 12.66 14.20 5.93
N LEU A 250 11.71 14.77 6.70
CA LEU A 250 11.69 16.20 6.97
C LEU A 250 12.87 16.62 7.85
N SER A 251 13.32 15.78 8.78
CA SER A 251 14.51 16.03 9.60
C SER A 251 15.77 16.11 8.75
N ILE A 252 16.00 15.14 7.85
CA ILE A 252 17.14 15.14 6.92
C ILE A 252 17.07 16.37 6.00
N ALA A 253 15.90 16.65 5.41
CA ALA A 253 15.73 17.76 4.50
C ALA A 253 15.94 19.13 5.18
N THR A 254 15.48 19.28 6.43
CA THR A 254 15.70 20.50 7.23
C THR A 254 17.18 20.73 7.49
N LYS A 255 17.94 19.68 7.84
CA LYS A 255 19.40 19.78 8.05
C LYS A 255 20.10 20.28 6.79
N LEU A 256 19.78 19.71 5.63
CA LEU A 256 20.36 20.12 4.34
C LEU A 256 20.06 21.59 4.01
N VAL A 257 18.83 22.04 4.22
CA VAL A 257 18.44 23.45 3.99
C VAL A 257 19.20 24.40 4.92
N VAL A 258 19.39 24.02 6.19
CA VAL A 258 20.15 24.81 7.17
C VAL A 258 21.65 24.83 6.84
N GLU A 259 22.24 23.70 6.46
CA GLU A 259 23.65 23.58 6.05
C GLU A 259 23.95 24.40 4.78
N ALA A 260 22.97 24.55 3.89
CA ALA A 260 23.04 25.43 2.73
C ALA A 260 22.74 26.92 3.04
N GLU A 261 22.59 27.28 4.33
CA GLU A 261 22.27 28.64 4.80
C GLU A 261 20.97 29.25 4.23
N LEU A 262 20.05 28.40 3.74
CA LEU A 262 18.80 28.84 3.15
C LEU A 262 17.73 29.06 4.24
N ARG A 263 16.96 30.15 4.09
CA ARG A 263 15.86 30.49 5.00
C ARG A 263 14.51 30.20 4.36
N GLY A 264 13.61 29.59 5.12
CA GLY A 264 12.24 29.32 4.67
C GLY A 264 11.89 27.83 4.68
N PRO A 265 10.73 27.46 4.12
CA PRO A 265 10.21 26.10 4.22
C PRO A 265 11.01 25.11 3.36
N VAL A 266 11.17 23.89 3.87
CA VAL A 266 11.87 22.77 3.19
C VAL A 266 11.41 22.60 1.75
N ARG A 267 10.10 22.59 1.51
CA ARG A 267 9.51 22.40 0.16
C ARG A 267 10.02 23.39 -0.90
N THR A 268 10.42 24.58 -0.48
CA THR A 268 10.89 25.62 -1.41
C THR A 268 12.40 25.52 -1.58
N ASN A 269 13.12 25.27 -0.48
CA ASN A 269 14.57 25.41 -0.45
C ASN A 269 15.34 24.10 -0.68
N LEU A 270 14.73 22.93 -0.46
CA LEU A 270 15.43 21.66 -0.64
C LEU A 270 15.92 21.47 -2.07
N ARG A 271 15.11 21.92 -3.05
CA ARG A 271 15.47 21.89 -4.48
C ARG A 271 16.79 22.60 -4.76
N ILE A 272 17.07 23.68 -4.02
CA ILE A 272 18.28 24.49 -4.12
C ILE A 272 19.40 23.83 -3.32
N ALA A 273 19.13 23.43 -2.07
CA ALA A 273 20.11 22.79 -1.20
C ALA A 273 20.68 21.48 -1.77
N LEU A 274 19.84 20.72 -2.47
CA LEU A 274 20.24 19.52 -3.21
C LEU A 274 20.45 19.79 -4.70
N GLY A 275 20.27 21.00 -5.21
CA GLY A 275 20.56 21.31 -6.61
C GLY A 275 22.03 21.15 -6.92
N GLU A 276 22.37 21.08 -8.20
CA GLU A 276 23.71 21.49 -8.62
C GLU A 276 23.72 23.02 -8.71
N ASP A 277 24.91 23.64 -8.64
CA ASP A 277 25.05 25.11 -8.51
C ASP A 277 24.25 25.91 -9.56
N ASP A 278 23.96 25.31 -10.73
CA ASP A 278 23.17 25.93 -11.81
C ASP A 278 21.84 25.22 -12.13
N ALA A 279 21.45 24.18 -11.41
CA ALA A 279 20.26 23.38 -11.71
C ALA A 279 19.54 22.88 -10.43
N PRO A 280 18.55 23.63 -9.91
CA PRO A 280 17.73 23.13 -8.83
C PRO A 280 16.93 21.91 -9.31
N LEU A 281 16.62 20.99 -8.37
CA LEU A 281 15.73 19.87 -8.67
C LEU A 281 14.38 20.39 -9.21
N PRO A 282 13.68 19.68 -10.12
CA PRO A 282 12.36 20.11 -10.59
C PRO A 282 11.31 20.06 -9.47
N ALA A 283 10.37 21.01 -9.45
CA ALA A 283 9.25 21.04 -8.49
C ALA A 283 8.04 20.27 -9.01
N PRO A 284 7.18 19.79 -8.10
CA PRO A 284 5.90 19.24 -8.49
C PRO A 284 5.00 20.37 -9.03
N VAL A 285 4.40 20.10 -10.19
CA VAL A 285 3.46 20.99 -10.88
C VAL A 285 2.04 20.62 -10.47
N CYS A 286 1.23 21.63 -10.17
CA CYS A 286 -0.16 21.42 -9.80
C CYS A 286 -0.98 20.96 -11.02
N VAL A 287 -1.68 19.84 -10.87
CA VAL A 287 -2.56 19.24 -11.88
C VAL A 287 -3.70 20.14 -12.37
N TRP A 288 -4.04 21.20 -11.62
CA TRP A 288 -5.08 22.17 -11.98
C TRP A 288 -4.51 23.37 -12.74
N ASP A 289 -3.58 24.14 -12.17
CA ASP A 289 -3.16 25.42 -12.75
C ASP A 289 -1.87 25.34 -13.59
N GLY A 290 -1.21 24.18 -13.64
CA GLY A 290 0.03 23.98 -14.39
C GLY A 290 1.25 24.71 -13.81
N THR A 291 1.15 25.29 -12.62
CA THR A 291 2.25 26.02 -11.97
C THR A 291 2.91 25.20 -10.86
N GLU A 292 4.16 25.54 -10.54
CA GLU A 292 4.93 24.86 -9.49
C GLU A 292 4.36 25.08 -8.08
N GLY A 293 4.80 24.22 -7.15
CA GLY A 293 4.52 24.37 -5.72
C GLY A 293 3.28 23.61 -5.27
N ALA A 294 3.01 22.45 -5.87
CA ALA A 294 2.01 21.52 -5.34
C ALA A 294 2.38 21.06 -3.91
N GLU A 295 1.36 20.86 -3.08
CA GLU A 295 1.49 20.64 -1.64
C GLU A 295 0.84 19.33 -1.17
N ALA A 296 -0.01 18.76 -2.01
CA ALA A 296 -0.75 17.53 -1.76
C ALA A 296 -0.76 16.66 -3.02
N VAL A 297 -1.39 15.50 -2.92
CA VAL A 297 -1.64 14.59 -4.03
C VAL A 297 -3.15 14.44 -4.19
N CYS A 298 -3.64 14.60 -5.41
CA CYS A 298 -5.02 14.33 -5.76
C CYS A 298 -5.28 12.82 -5.64
N TYR A 299 -6.30 12.44 -4.89
CA TYR A 299 -6.69 11.05 -4.65
C TYR A 299 -7.13 10.36 -5.95
N VAL A 300 -7.98 11.03 -6.73
CA VAL A 300 -8.54 10.49 -7.98
C VAL A 300 -7.48 10.38 -9.08
N LEU A 301 -6.82 11.50 -9.42
CA LEU A 301 -5.85 11.54 -10.51
C LEU A 301 -4.47 11.00 -10.15
N HIS A 302 -4.16 10.81 -8.86
CA HIS A 302 -2.82 10.46 -8.37
C HIS A 302 -1.71 11.42 -8.85
N GLU A 303 -2.04 12.70 -8.96
CA GLU A 303 -1.13 13.77 -9.41
C GLU A 303 -0.95 14.86 -8.34
N PRO A 304 0.18 15.60 -8.33
CA PRO A 304 0.38 16.69 -7.38
C PRO A 304 -0.65 17.82 -7.54
N VAL A 305 -1.12 18.37 -6.42
CA VAL A 305 -2.09 19.48 -6.38
C VAL A 305 -1.77 20.48 -5.28
N LYS A 306 -2.09 21.76 -5.48
CA LYS A 306 -2.05 22.79 -4.43
C LYS A 306 -3.23 22.64 -3.47
N LEU A 307 -3.04 23.05 -2.22
CA LEU A 307 -4.14 23.06 -1.25
C LEU A 307 -5.25 24.04 -1.64
N SER A 308 -4.91 25.15 -2.29
CA SER A 308 -5.89 26.12 -2.80
C SER A 308 -6.71 25.64 -3.99
N HIS A 309 -6.27 24.56 -4.65
CA HIS A 309 -6.90 23.98 -5.85
C HIS A 309 -7.39 22.54 -5.61
N SER A 310 -7.73 22.24 -4.35
CA SER A 310 -8.27 20.95 -3.96
C SER A 310 -9.21 21.04 -2.77
N LEU A 311 -10.19 20.13 -2.75
CA LEU A 311 -11.11 19.97 -1.62
C LEU A 311 -10.69 18.74 -0.79
N ARG A 312 -11.06 18.72 0.49
CA ARG A 312 -10.93 17.51 1.32
C ARG A 312 -11.89 16.44 0.82
N TYR A 313 -11.43 15.20 0.82
CA TYR A 313 -12.13 14.05 0.26
C TYR A 313 -12.07 12.88 1.25
N TYR A 314 -13.17 12.13 1.38
CA TYR A 314 -13.29 11.02 2.34
C TYR A 314 -13.65 9.70 1.63
N PRO A 315 -12.80 9.21 0.71
CA PRO A 315 -13.12 8.07 -0.15
C PRO A 315 -13.02 6.72 0.56
N ASP A 316 -12.38 6.66 1.72
CA ASP A 316 -11.99 5.44 2.38
C ASP A 316 -12.08 5.59 3.91
N ALA A 317 -11.85 4.48 4.62
CA ALA A 317 -11.87 4.43 6.08
C ALA A 317 -10.53 4.82 6.74
N ARG A 318 -9.72 5.68 6.11
CA ARG A 318 -8.44 6.10 6.70
C ARG A 318 -8.65 6.76 8.07
N PRO A 319 -7.81 6.47 9.08
CA PRO A 319 -7.87 7.15 10.36
C PRO A 319 -7.67 8.67 10.21
N SER A 320 -8.30 9.47 11.07
CA SER A 320 -8.23 10.94 11.03
C SER A 320 -6.83 11.52 11.25
N VAL A 321 -5.90 10.71 11.76
CA VAL A 321 -4.50 11.08 11.99
C VAL A 321 -3.62 10.88 10.75
N MET A 322 -4.13 10.16 9.74
CA MET A 322 -3.52 10.07 8.42
C MET A 322 -3.76 11.37 7.66
N ASP A 323 -3.00 11.60 6.60
CA ASP A 323 -3.25 12.74 5.74
C ASP A 323 -4.64 12.62 5.10
N PRO A 324 -5.48 13.67 5.22
CA PRO A 324 -6.80 13.65 4.58
C PRO A 324 -6.62 13.54 3.07
N ALA A 325 -7.45 12.71 2.43
CA ALA A 325 -7.45 12.67 0.98
C ALA A 325 -7.87 14.03 0.42
N ARG A 326 -7.39 14.34 -0.78
CA ARG A 326 -7.69 15.59 -1.48
C ARG A 326 -8.16 15.27 -2.88
N VAL A 327 -9.18 15.98 -3.37
CA VAL A 327 -9.59 15.91 -4.78
C VAL A 327 -9.29 17.24 -5.44
N SER A 328 -8.58 17.22 -6.57
CA SER A 328 -8.25 18.43 -7.32
C SER A 328 -9.48 18.97 -8.06
N TYR A 329 -9.51 20.27 -8.33
CA TYR A 329 -10.59 20.84 -9.15
C TYR A 329 -10.67 20.19 -10.53
N ARG A 330 -9.53 19.80 -11.13
CA ARG A 330 -9.54 19.07 -12.42
C ARG A 330 -10.27 17.73 -12.33
N ALA A 331 -10.05 16.98 -11.26
CA ALA A 331 -10.69 15.68 -11.07
C ALA A 331 -12.22 15.81 -10.96
N ILE A 332 -12.69 16.88 -10.30
CA ILE A 332 -14.12 17.19 -10.15
C ILE A 332 -14.80 17.35 -11.52
N TYR A 333 -14.11 17.91 -12.51
CA TYR A 333 -14.67 18.13 -13.85
C TYR A 333 -14.50 16.97 -14.81
N ALA A 334 -13.35 16.32 -14.76
CA ALA A 334 -12.87 15.49 -15.86
C ALA A 334 -12.90 13.99 -15.60
N ASP A 335 -13.17 13.56 -14.37
CA ASP A 335 -13.08 12.16 -13.98
C ASP A 335 -14.41 11.63 -13.42
N ASP A 336 -15.01 10.65 -14.12
CA ASP A 336 -16.28 10.02 -13.76
C ASP A 336 -16.22 9.24 -12.42
N SER A 337 -15.02 9.02 -11.87
CA SER A 337 -14.87 8.39 -10.55
C SER A 337 -15.00 9.36 -9.38
N PHE A 338 -15.09 10.67 -9.63
CA PHE A 338 -15.40 11.63 -8.58
C PHE A 338 -16.84 11.44 -8.08
N ASP A 339 -16.96 11.33 -6.76
CA ASP A 339 -18.23 11.18 -6.04
C ASP A 339 -18.37 12.34 -5.04
N GLU A 340 -19.32 13.24 -5.27
CA GLU A 340 -19.60 14.43 -4.45
C GLU A 340 -20.06 14.08 -3.03
N GLU A 341 -20.65 12.91 -2.82
CA GLU A 341 -21.10 12.46 -1.49
C GLU A 341 -19.91 12.22 -0.55
N LEU A 342 -18.70 12.09 -1.10
CA LEU A 342 -17.45 11.91 -0.33
C LEU A 342 -16.79 13.25 0.06
N LEU A 343 -17.44 14.40 -0.16
CA LEU A 343 -17.03 15.70 0.38
C LEU A 343 -17.64 15.94 1.77
N ASP A 344 -16.95 16.71 2.62
CA ASP A 344 -17.58 17.27 3.82
C ASP A 344 -18.49 18.45 3.46
N SER A 345 -19.29 18.92 4.43
CA SER A 345 -20.23 20.03 4.21
C SER A 345 -19.56 21.29 3.67
N SER A 346 -18.33 21.59 4.11
CA SER A 346 -17.58 22.73 3.59
C SER A 346 -17.12 22.49 2.14
N GLY A 347 -16.74 21.26 1.79
CA GLY A 347 -16.41 20.88 0.43
C GLY A 347 -17.59 20.99 -0.52
N GLN A 348 -18.78 20.59 -0.08
CA GLN A 348 -20.03 20.73 -0.85
C GLN A 348 -20.37 22.20 -1.11
N ASP A 349 -20.30 23.06 -0.09
CA ASP A 349 -20.51 24.51 -0.26
C ASP A 349 -19.51 25.14 -1.25
N MET A 350 -18.26 24.66 -1.26
CA MET A 350 -17.23 25.11 -2.20
C MET A 350 -17.42 24.56 -3.61
N LEU A 351 -18.09 23.41 -3.77
CA LEU A 351 -18.22 22.75 -5.06
C LEU A 351 -18.98 23.61 -6.08
N GLU A 352 -19.99 24.37 -5.63
CA GLU A 352 -20.70 25.33 -6.49
C GLU A 352 -19.76 26.42 -7.04
N GLN A 353 -18.86 26.93 -6.19
CA GLN A 353 -17.89 27.95 -6.57
C GLN A 353 -16.83 27.37 -7.51
N VAL A 354 -16.36 26.16 -7.20
CA VAL A 354 -15.39 25.44 -8.03
C VAL A 354 -15.98 25.21 -9.40
N SER A 355 -17.21 24.68 -9.48
CA SER A 355 -17.92 24.34 -10.72
C SER A 355 -18.13 25.54 -11.66
N ALA A 356 -18.13 26.76 -11.12
CA ALA A 356 -18.24 28.00 -11.90
C ALA A 356 -16.89 28.49 -12.46
N LEU A 357 -15.75 27.90 -12.07
CA LEU A 357 -14.45 28.28 -12.59
C LEU A 357 -14.25 27.73 -14.01
N PRO A 358 -13.58 28.49 -14.90
CA PRO A 358 -13.13 27.93 -16.18
C PRO A 358 -12.02 26.90 -15.93
N ASP A 359 -12.00 25.80 -16.69
CA ASP A 359 -10.89 24.84 -16.68
C ASP A 359 -9.65 25.49 -17.33
N PRO A 360 -8.61 25.84 -16.55
CA PRO A 360 -7.45 26.56 -17.05
C PRO A 360 -6.61 25.73 -18.03
N ILE A 361 -6.74 24.39 -18.03
CA ILE A 361 -5.97 23.51 -18.90
C ILE A 361 -6.71 23.26 -20.22
N ALA A 362 -8.04 23.13 -20.20
CA ALA A 362 -8.83 22.94 -21.42
C ALA A 362 -8.59 24.07 -22.45
N ASP A 363 -8.40 25.31 -21.99
CA ASP A 363 -8.16 26.46 -22.86
C ASP A 363 -6.75 26.49 -23.49
N SER A 364 -5.78 25.77 -22.91
CA SER A 364 -4.40 25.73 -23.42
C SER A 364 -4.22 24.77 -24.62
N GLY A 365 -5.17 23.88 -24.87
CA GLY A 365 -5.11 22.82 -25.88
C GLY A 365 -5.51 23.20 -27.31
N THR A 366 -5.91 24.46 -27.58
CA THR A 366 -6.43 24.88 -28.90
C THR A 366 -5.45 25.74 -29.71
N GLN A 367 -4.17 25.82 -29.32
CA GLN A 367 -3.16 26.63 -30.04
C GLN A 367 -1.86 25.89 -30.42
N ALA A 368 -1.91 24.57 -30.62
CA ALA A 368 -0.78 23.81 -31.17
C ALA A 368 -0.97 23.48 -32.65
#